data_AF-A0A932S7A7-F1
#
_entry.id   AF-A0A932S7A7-F1
#
_cell.length_a   1.000
_cell.length_b   1.000
_cell.length_c   1.000
_cell.angle_alpha   90.00
_cell.angle_beta   90.00
_cell.angle_gamma   90.00
#
_symmetry.space_group_name_H-M   'P 1'
#
loop_
_entity.id
_entity.type
_entity.pdbx_description
1 polymer ?
#
loop_
_entity_poly.entity_id
_entity_poly.type
_entity_poly.pdbx_seq_one_letter_code
_entity_poly.pdbx_strand_id
1 'polypeptide(L)'
;MLGYRFDTMAEKGMAFFQPSEPAGQFAKVVARLRRTTPELDQAIVGLEQLSADLNDHTGFMVKSVDEWEARLAKFYEAAEERPEWQLKVVAVNRPGDKQALTDRLYQAWLRIGLLGPVRNTFEMQCLNPKVIPAAELQAI
;
A
#
# COMPACT_ATOMS: atom_id res chain seq x y z
N MET A 1 -13.99 -6.50 -10.64
CA MET A 1 -12.54 -6.26 -10.56
C MET A 1 -12.27 -5.52 -9.27
N LEU A 2 -11.65 -6.15 -8.28
CA LEU A 2 -11.01 -5.42 -7.18
C LEU A 2 -9.56 -5.19 -7.62
N GLY A 3 -9.37 -4.11 -8.37
CA GLY A 3 -8.07 -3.67 -8.86
C GLY A 3 -7.84 -2.25 -8.39
N TYR A 4 -6.65 -1.99 -7.90
CA TYR A 4 -6.20 -0.63 -7.64
C TYR A 4 -5.64 -0.07 -8.93
N ARG A 5 -6.11 1.11 -9.33
CA ARG A 5 -5.40 1.89 -10.33
C ARG A 5 -4.63 2.99 -9.59
N PHE A 6 -3.32 2.83 -9.54
CA PHE A 6 -2.40 3.93 -9.24
C PHE A 6 -2.04 4.54 -10.59
N ASP A 7 -2.58 5.72 -10.89
CA ASP A 7 -2.23 6.47 -12.10
C ASP A 7 -1.08 7.42 -11.78
N THR A 8 -0.17 7.65 -12.72
CA THR A 8 1.01 8.52 -12.54
C THR A 8 0.68 10.00 -12.66
N MET A 9 -0.53 10.37 -13.08
CA MET A 9 -1.00 11.76 -13.08
C MET A 9 -1.56 12.14 -11.70
N ALA A 10 -1.04 13.21 -11.08
CA ALA A 10 -1.45 13.67 -9.74
C ALA A 10 -2.97 13.88 -9.57
N GLU A 11 -3.67 14.26 -10.64
CA GLU A 11 -5.13 14.47 -10.65
C GLU A 11 -5.93 13.18 -10.88
N LYS A 12 -5.28 12.10 -11.32
CA LYS A 12 -5.87 10.77 -11.60
C LYS A 12 -5.40 9.69 -10.63
N GLY A 13 -4.39 9.99 -9.83
CA GLY A 13 -3.84 9.16 -8.74
C GLY A 13 -4.80 9.09 -7.55
N MET A 14 -6.04 8.70 -7.82
CA MET A 14 -7.00 8.31 -6.80
C MET A 14 -6.98 6.80 -6.71
N ALA A 15 -6.79 6.28 -5.51
CA ALA A 15 -7.08 4.88 -5.24
C ALA A 15 -8.59 4.70 -5.36
N PHE A 16 -9.07 4.36 -6.56
CA PHE A 16 -10.47 4.05 -6.76
C PHE A 16 -10.75 2.65 -6.24
N PHE A 17 -11.59 2.58 -5.23
CA PHE A 17 -12.11 1.34 -4.70
C PHE A 17 -13.48 1.05 -5.32
N GLN A 18 -13.55 0.03 -6.17
CA GLN A 18 -14.83 -0.51 -6.62
C GLN A 18 -14.91 -2.01 -6.35
N PRO A 19 -15.46 -2.42 -5.20
CA PRO A 19 -15.67 -3.83 -4.92
C PRO A 19 -16.70 -4.39 -5.89
N SER A 20 -16.28 -5.38 -6.67
CA SER A 20 -17.23 -6.23 -7.39
C SER A 20 -17.71 -7.35 -6.47
N GLU A 21 -19.00 -7.68 -6.54
CA GLU A 21 -19.61 -8.77 -5.77
C GLU A 21 -18.80 -10.08 -5.78
N PRO A 22 -18.26 -10.58 -6.92
CA PRO A 22 -17.44 -11.80 -6.93
C PRO A 22 -16.20 -11.72 -6.04
N ALA A 23 -15.61 -10.53 -5.91
CA ALA A 23 -14.41 -10.35 -5.11
C ALA A 23 -14.74 -10.32 -3.61
N GLY A 24 -15.88 -9.74 -3.22
CA GLY A 24 -16.41 -9.89 -1.86
C GLY A 24 -16.73 -11.34 -1.49
N GLN A 25 -17.23 -12.14 -2.45
CA GLN A 25 -17.42 -13.59 -2.23
C GLN A 25 -16.11 -14.34 -2.06
N PHE A 26 -15.11 -14.03 -2.89
CA PHE A 26 -13.75 -14.59 -2.73
C PHE A 26 -13.17 -14.29 -1.34
N ALA A 27 -13.33 -13.07 -0.84
CA ALA A 27 -12.90 -12.68 0.51
C ALA A 27 -13.48 -13.55 1.60
N LYS A 28 -14.81 -13.74 1.54
CA LYS A 28 -15.54 -14.57 2.51
C LYS A 28 -15.07 -16.02 2.48
N VAL A 29 -14.80 -16.55 1.29
CA VAL A 29 -14.28 -17.92 1.12
C VAL A 29 -12.88 -18.03 1.74
N VAL A 30 -11.96 -17.13 1.41
CA VAL A 30 -10.59 -17.12 1.97
C VAL A 30 -10.63 -16.98 3.49
N ALA A 31 -11.42 -16.05 4.03
CA ALA A 31 -11.56 -15.86 5.48
C ALA A 31 -12.13 -17.10 6.18
N ARG A 32 -13.07 -17.82 5.54
CA ARG A 32 -13.55 -19.10 6.05
C ARG A 32 -12.44 -20.14 6.07
N LEU A 33 -11.70 -20.28 4.96
CA LEU A 33 -10.61 -21.25 4.84
C LEU A 33 -9.49 -21.01 5.86
N ARG A 34 -9.10 -19.75 6.11
CA ARG A 34 -8.13 -19.41 7.17
C ARG A 34 -8.57 -19.92 8.55
N ARG A 35 -9.86 -19.79 8.88
CA ARG A 35 -10.38 -20.28 10.18
C ARG A 35 -10.49 -21.80 10.26
N THR A 36 -10.73 -22.49 9.15
CA THR A 36 -10.99 -23.93 9.14
C THR A 36 -9.77 -24.77 8.78
N THR A 37 -8.69 -24.16 8.27
CA THR A 37 -7.50 -24.84 7.75
C THR A 37 -6.24 -24.18 8.34
N PRO A 38 -5.73 -24.66 9.50
CA PRO A 38 -4.61 -24.03 10.19
C PRO A 38 -3.32 -23.93 9.36
N GLU A 39 -3.01 -24.94 8.55
CA GLU A 39 -1.82 -24.96 7.68
C GLU A 39 -1.85 -23.83 6.64
N LEU A 40 -3.03 -23.56 6.07
CA LEU A 40 -3.23 -22.46 5.13
C LEU A 40 -3.08 -21.12 5.84
N ASP A 41 -3.65 -20.98 7.05
CA ASP A 41 -3.51 -19.74 7.81
C ASP A 41 -2.05 -19.46 8.17
N GLN A 42 -1.29 -20.48 8.61
CA GLN A 42 0.14 -20.35 8.87
C GLN A 42 0.93 -19.96 7.62
N ALA A 43 0.64 -20.58 6.47
CA ALA A 43 1.29 -20.22 5.21
C ALA A 43 0.98 -18.77 4.82
N ILE A 44 -0.28 -18.34 4.94
CA ILE A 44 -0.69 -16.96 4.69
C ILE A 44 0.07 -16.03 5.64
N VAL A 45 0.02 -16.26 6.97
CA VAL A 45 0.75 -15.48 7.99
C VAL A 45 2.23 -15.34 7.64
N GLY A 46 2.89 -16.42 7.20
CA GLY A 46 4.28 -16.37 6.74
C GLY A 46 4.49 -15.42 5.57
N LEU A 47 3.61 -15.44 4.56
CA LEU A 47 3.62 -14.49 3.44
C LEU A 47 3.36 -13.05 3.91
N GLU A 48 2.45 -12.86 4.87
CA GLU A 48 2.17 -11.54 5.45
C GLU A 48 3.39 -10.94 6.15
N GLN A 49 4.30 -11.77 6.67
CA GLN A 49 5.51 -11.34 7.38
C GLN A 49 6.69 -11.01 6.46
N LEU A 50 6.63 -11.36 5.17
CA LEU A 50 7.67 -11.00 4.22
C LEU A 50 7.82 -9.48 4.16
N SER A 51 9.06 -9.00 3.97
CA SER A 51 9.32 -7.60 3.66
C SER A 51 8.72 -7.19 2.32
N ALA A 52 8.71 -5.90 2.04
CA ALA A 52 8.45 -5.39 0.70
C ALA A 52 9.43 -6.03 -0.30
N ASP A 53 8.91 -6.48 -1.45
CA ASP A 53 9.78 -6.83 -2.58
C ASP A 53 10.16 -5.54 -3.29
N LEU A 54 11.44 -5.17 -3.20
CA LEU A 54 11.95 -3.96 -3.85
C LEU A 54 12.00 -4.08 -5.37
N ASN A 55 12.00 -5.30 -5.92
CA ASN A 55 12.08 -5.54 -7.36
C ASN A 55 10.70 -5.71 -8.01
N ASP A 56 9.68 -6.06 -7.24
CA ASP A 56 8.31 -6.28 -7.71
C ASP A 56 7.30 -5.46 -6.89
N HIS A 57 7.30 -4.14 -7.14
CA HIS A 57 6.39 -3.19 -6.51
C HIS A 57 5.84 -2.17 -7.52
N THR A 58 4.74 -1.52 -7.14
CA THR A 58 4.20 -0.36 -7.87
C THR A 58 4.39 0.90 -7.02
N GLY A 59 5.24 1.81 -7.48
CA GLY A 59 5.49 3.10 -6.84
C GLY A 59 4.58 4.21 -7.34
N PHE A 60 4.23 5.17 -6.46
CA PHE A 60 3.57 6.41 -6.84
C PHE A 60 4.01 7.57 -5.94
N MET A 61 4.03 8.77 -6.51
CA MET A 61 4.41 10.00 -5.83
C MET A 61 3.21 10.68 -5.18
N VAL A 62 3.44 11.25 -4.00
CA VAL A 62 2.55 12.19 -3.32
C VAL A 62 3.34 13.45 -2.96
N LYS A 63 2.64 14.55 -2.71
CA LYS A 63 3.25 15.88 -2.59
C LYS A 63 3.98 16.07 -1.27
N SER A 64 3.52 15.42 -0.20
CA SER A 64 4.07 15.56 1.14
C SER A 64 3.81 14.35 2.02
N VAL A 65 4.49 14.31 3.17
CA VAL A 65 4.21 13.34 4.24
C VAL A 65 2.79 13.51 4.77
N ASP A 66 2.27 14.75 4.86
CA ASP A 66 0.89 14.98 5.32
C ASP A 66 -0.14 14.39 4.37
N GLU A 67 0.07 14.52 3.04
CA GLU A 67 -0.80 13.88 2.05
C GLU A 67 -0.72 12.35 2.17
N TRP A 68 0.48 11.82 2.37
CA TRP A 68 0.69 10.41 2.64
C TRP A 68 -0.15 9.95 3.84
N GLU A 69 -0.02 10.60 5.00
CA GLU A 69 -0.77 10.25 6.22
C GLU A 69 -2.29 10.34 6.00
N ALA A 70 -2.76 11.37 5.29
CA ALA A 70 -4.17 11.52 4.96
C ALA A 70 -4.69 10.37 4.06
N ARG A 71 -3.91 9.94 3.07
CA ARG A 71 -4.25 8.80 2.21
C ARG A 71 -4.27 7.49 2.99
N LEU A 72 -3.31 7.28 3.89
CA LEU A 72 -3.30 6.12 4.79
C LEU A 72 -4.55 6.09 5.69
N ALA A 73 -4.91 7.22 6.28
CA ALA A 73 -6.12 7.32 7.10
C ALA A 73 -7.37 6.92 6.30
N LYS A 74 -7.51 7.38 5.05
CA LYS A 74 -8.62 6.98 4.17
C LYS A 74 -8.64 5.49 3.86
N PHE A 75 -7.47 4.85 3.70
CA PHE A 75 -7.39 3.41 3.53
C PHE A 75 -7.80 2.64 4.79
N TYR A 76 -7.43 3.12 5.98
CA TYR A 76 -7.86 2.53 7.24
C TYR A 76 -9.38 2.69 7.45
N GLU A 77 -9.94 3.88 7.23
CA GLU A 77 -11.39 4.11 7.25
C GLU A 77 -12.13 3.13 6.31
N ALA A 78 -11.62 2.96 5.08
CA ALA A 78 -12.21 2.01 4.14
C ALA A 78 -12.10 0.54 4.61
N ALA A 79 -11.00 0.17 5.28
CA ALA A 79 -10.81 -1.17 5.85
C ALA A 79 -11.80 -1.45 7.00
N GLU A 80 -12.13 -0.44 7.80
CA GLU A 80 -13.12 -0.54 8.87
C GLU A 80 -14.53 -0.77 8.32
N GLU A 81 -14.92 -0.05 7.27
CA GLU A 81 -16.23 -0.20 6.62
C GLU A 81 -16.36 -1.49 5.79
N ARG A 82 -15.23 -2.04 5.35
CA ARG A 82 -15.15 -3.19 4.43
C ARG A 82 -14.14 -4.20 4.97
N PRO A 83 -14.52 -5.11 5.88
CA PRO A 83 -13.61 -6.09 6.46
C PRO A 83 -12.93 -7.03 5.45
N GLU A 84 -13.47 -7.14 4.23
CA GLU A 84 -12.82 -7.81 3.09
C GLU A 84 -11.57 -7.06 2.56
N TRP A 85 -11.38 -5.82 2.97
CA TRP A 85 -10.27 -4.96 2.64
C TRP A 85 -9.27 -4.93 3.78
N GLN A 86 -8.01 -5.21 3.46
CA GLN A 86 -6.93 -5.15 4.44
C GLN A 86 -5.89 -4.14 4.00
N LEU A 87 -5.40 -3.36 4.95
CA LEU A 87 -4.23 -2.51 4.79
C LEU A 87 -3.15 -3.00 5.75
N LYS A 88 -1.94 -3.13 5.23
CA LYS A 88 -0.74 -3.35 6.04
C LYS A 88 0.37 -2.40 5.60
N VAL A 89 0.88 -1.62 6.54
CA VAL A 89 2.15 -0.91 6.37
C VAL A 89 3.26 -1.90 6.70
N VAL A 90 4.13 -2.20 5.73
CA VAL A 90 5.20 -3.19 5.86
C VAL A 90 6.51 -2.54 6.28
N ALA A 91 6.79 -1.34 5.77
CA ALA A 91 7.97 -0.57 6.13
C ALA A 91 7.76 0.92 5.90
N VAL A 92 8.46 1.72 6.69
CA VAL A 92 8.60 3.18 6.50
C VAL A 92 10.07 3.49 6.51
N ASN A 93 10.57 4.03 5.40
CA ASN A 93 11.96 4.43 5.26
C ASN A 93 12.01 5.95 5.10
N ARG A 94 12.73 6.61 5.99
CA ARG A 94 12.96 8.05 5.98
C ARG A 94 14.40 8.32 5.53
N PRO A 95 14.67 9.49 4.93
CA PRO A 95 16.04 9.93 4.67
C PRO A 95 16.94 9.80 5.90
N GLY A 96 18.10 9.17 5.74
CA GLY A 96 19.05 8.87 6.81
C GLY A 96 18.80 7.56 7.58
N ASP A 97 17.67 6.87 7.36
CA ASP A 97 17.47 5.55 7.95
C ASP A 97 18.41 4.52 7.33
N LYS A 98 18.91 3.56 8.13
CA LYS A 98 19.80 2.49 7.64
C LYS A 98 19.20 1.66 6.50
N GLN A 99 17.87 1.63 6.41
CA GLN A 99 17.10 0.82 5.46
C GLN A 99 16.55 1.68 4.31
N ALA A 100 16.82 3.00 4.32
CA ALA A 100 16.44 3.87 3.22
C ALA A 100 17.26 3.54 1.98
N LEU A 101 16.57 3.46 0.85
CA LEU A 101 17.23 3.25 -0.45
C LEU A 101 17.88 4.54 -0.94
N THR A 102 17.44 5.68 -0.43
CA THR A 102 17.92 7.01 -0.81
C THR A 102 17.58 8.04 0.26
N ASP A 103 18.41 9.09 0.38
CA ASP A 103 18.12 10.27 1.21
C ASP A 103 17.17 11.27 0.52
N ARG A 104 16.81 11.02 -0.74
CA ARG A 104 15.96 11.92 -1.53
C ARG A 104 14.48 11.72 -1.29
N LEU A 105 14.06 10.58 -0.75
CA LEU A 105 12.66 10.18 -0.67
C LEU A 105 12.30 9.72 0.74
N TYR A 106 11.12 10.12 1.19
CA TYR A 106 10.37 9.37 2.18
C TYR A 106 9.59 8.29 1.46
N GLN A 107 9.66 7.04 1.95
CA GLN A 107 9.07 5.88 1.30
C GLN A 107 8.20 5.09 2.30
N ALA A 108 6.99 4.75 1.90
CA ALA A 108 6.08 3.92 2.64
C ALA A 108 5.70 2.68 1.83
N TRP A 109 5.97 1.51 2.37
CA TRP A 109 5.69 0.24 1.71
C TRP A 109 4.40 -0.33 2.24
N LEU A 110 3.41 -0.45 1.36
CA LEU A 110 2.04 -0.76 1.69
C LEU A 110 1.56 -2.00 0.97
N ARG A 111 0.72 -2.75 1.64
CA ARG A 111 0.04 -3.93 1.14
C ARG A 111 -1.44 -3.68 1.30
N ILE A 112 -2.17 -3.60 0.18
CA ILE A 112 -3.57 -3.18 0.20
C ILE A 112 -4.43 -4.22 -0.51
N GLY A 113 -5.51 -4.64 0.13
CA GLY A 113 -6.62 -5.37 -0.47
C GLY A 113 -6.88 -6.74 0.09
N LEU A 114 -7.63 -7.49 -0.72
CA LEU A 114 -8.20 -8.79 -0.42
C LEU A 114 -7.16 -9.88 -0.15
N LEU A 115 -6.04 -9.79 -0.87
CA LEU A 115 -4.81 -10.56 -0.66
C LEU A 115 -3.67 -9.62 -0.26
N GLY A 116 -3.96 -8.41 0.22
CA GLY A 116 -2.97 -7.38 0.53
C GLY A 116 -1.75 -7.93 1.25
N PRO A 117 -1.90 -8.79 2.27
CA PRO A 117 -0.75 -9.39 2.94
C PRO A 117 0.11 -10.34 2.09
N VAL A 118 -0.43 -10.92 1.01
CA VAL A 118 0.18 -11.97 0.17
C VAL A 118 0.56 -11.47 -1.24
N ARG A 119 -0.01 -10.36 -1.73
CA ARG A 119 0.22 -9.88 -3.10
C ARG A 119 0.29 -8.35 -3.21
N ASN A 120 1.20 -7.91 -4.08
CA ASN A 120 1.49 -6.54 -4.52
C ASN A 120 1.88 -5.59 -3.37
N THR A 121 3.18 -5.28 -3.30
CA THR A 121 3.66 -4.18 -2.48
C THR A 121 3.53 -2.88 -3.30
N PHE A 122 2.97 -1.86 -2.69
CA PHE A 122 2.93 -0.51 -3.20
C PHE A 122 3.94 0.34 -2.47
N GLU A 123 4.58 1.25 -3.19
CA GLU A 123 5.47 2.23 -2.59
C GLU A 123 4.85 3.62 -2.75
N MET A 124 4.50 4.26 -1.63
CA MET A 124 4.10 5.66 -1.63
C MET A 124 5.32 6.52 -1.30
N GLN A 125 5.64 7.44 -2.19
CA GLN A 125 6.88 8.22 -2.16
C GLN A 125 6.57 9.70 -2.06
N CYS A 126 7.35 10.44 -1.26
CA CYS A 126 7.39 11.90 -1.38
C CYS A 126 8.83 12.40 -1.27
N LEU A 127 9.10 13.52 -1.96
CA LEU A 127 10.45 14.09 -1.99
C LEU A 127 10.82 14.67 -0.61
N ASN A 128 12.09 14.49 -0.24
CA ASN A 128 12.66 15.11 0.94
C ASN A 128 12.85 16.61 0.72
N PRO A 129 12.13 17.50 1.42
CA PRO A 129 12.17 18.94 1.18
C PRO A 129 13.55 19.56 1.41
N LYS A 130 14.44 18.89 2.15
CA LYS A 130 15.82 19.32 2.38
C LYS A 130 16.74 19.10 1.17
N VAL A 131 16.30 18.32 0.18
CA VAL A 131 17.09 17.88 -0.97
C VAL A 131 16.46 18.34 -2.30
N ILE A 132 15.36 19.10 -2.26
CA ILE A 132 14.66 19.59 -3.46
C ILE A 132 15.16 21.00 -3.85
N PRO A 133 15.66 21.21 -5.08
CA PRO A 133 15.67 22.53 -5.69
C PRO A 133 14.23 22.99 -5.93
N ALA A 134 13.87 24.23 -5.55
CA ALA A 134 12.49 24.76 -5.60
C ALA A 134 11.73 24.58 -6.94
N ALA A 135 12.45 24.35 -8.04
CA ALA A 135 11.89 24.10 -9.37
C ALA A 135 11.18 22.73 -9.52
N GLU A 136 11.56 21.70 -8.76
CA GLU A 136 10.97 20.34 -8.90
C GLU A 136 9.65 20.18 -8.13
N LEU A 137 9.37 21.05 -7.14
CA LEU A 137 8.13 21.02 -6.35
C LEU A 137 6.88 21.47 -7.14
N GLN A 138 7.05 22.24 -8.23
CA GLN A 138 5.93 22.77 -9.01
C GLN A 138 5.39 21.78 -10.06
N ALA A 139 6.09 20.68 -10.31
CA ALA A 139 5.76 19.70 -11.36
C ALA A 139 5.07 18.42 -10.83
N ILE A 140 4.78 18.35 -9.53
CA ILE A 140 4.18 17.20 -8.81
C ILE A 140 2.82 17.62 -8.22
#